data_AF-A0A5P8Z815-F1
#
_entry.id   AF-A0A5P8Z815-F1
#
_cell.length_a   1.000
_cell.length_b   1.000
_cell.length_c   1.000
_cell.angle_alpha   90.00
_cell.angle_beta   90.00
_cell.angle_gamma   90.00
#
_symmetry.space_group_name_H-M   'P 1'
#
loop_
_entity.id
_entity.type
_entity.pdbx_description
1 polymer ?
#
loop_
_entity_poly.entity_id
_entity_poly.type
_entity_poly.pdbx_seq_one_letter_code
_entity_poly.pdbx_strand_id
1 'polypeptide(L)' 'MPDKITIVDDVLTMGRTSFTCAELLRAVCPDAEIRIFAMIRTQGLQDDIDQIVDPATGVIVGYPSGKTHRDP' A
#
# COMPACT_ATOMS: atom_id res chain seq x y z
N MET A 1 -3.25 4.71 -23.68
CA MET A 1 -2.98 5.04 -22.27
C MET A 1 -4.09 4.42 -21.43
N PRO A 2 -3.84 3.96 -20.19
CA PRO A 2 -4.90 3.48 -19.32
C PRO A 2 -5.80 4.62 -18.83
N ASP A 3 -7.11 4.44 -18.89
CA ASP A 3 -8.09 5.45 -18.42
C ASP A 3 -8.23 5.48 -16.90
N LYS A 4 -7.77 4.43 -16.22
CA LYS A 4 -7.96 4.17 -14.79
C LYS A 4 -6.69 3.56 -14.20
N ILE A 5 -6.12 4.20 -13.19
CA ILE A 5 -4.90 3.75 -12.51
C ILE A 5 -5.18 3.71 -11.01
N THR A 6 -4.81 2.63 -10.34
CA THR A 6 -4.87 2.53 -8.87
C THR A 6 -3.49 2.25 -8.32
N ILE A 7 -2.97 3.19 -7.53
CA ILE A 7 -1.75 3.01 -6.74
C ILE A 7 -2.12 2.16 -5.54
N VAL A 8 -1.43 1.05 -5.35
CA VAL A 8 -1.61 0.15 -4.20
C VAL A 8 -0.42 0.31 -3.28
N ASP A 9 -0.71 0.57 -2.00
CA ASP A 9 0.29 0.70 -0.93
C ASP A 9 -0.13 -0.15 0.28
N ASP A 10 0.80 -0.52 1.15
CA ASP A 10 0.46 -1.19 2.40
C ASP A 10 -0.01 -0.18 3.46
N VAL A 11 0.77 0.89 3.66
CA VAL A 11 0.53 1.92 4.67
C VAL A 11 0.59 3.31 4.07
N LEU A 12 -0.53 4.02 4.13
CA LEU A 12 -0.64 5.40 3.71
C LEU A 12 -0.58 6.33 4.92
N THR A 13 0.53 7.05 5.07
CA THR A 13 0.71 8.03 6.16
C THR A 13 0.08 9.38 5.77
N MET A 14 0.87 10.46 5.67
CA MET A 14 0.44 11.72 5.07
C MET A 14 0.19 11.62 3.57
N GLY A 15 0.64 10.54 2.92
CA GLY A 15 0.40 10.29 1.49
C GLY A 15 1.35 11.02 0.53
N ARG A 16 2.46 11.59 1.03
CA ARG A 16 3.45 12.31 0.21
C ARG A 16 4.02 11.43 -0.91
N THR A 17 4.42 10.20 -0.59
CA THR A 17 4.95 9.24 -1.57
C THR A 17 3.92 8.93 -2.66
N SER A 18 2.70 8.53 -2.26
CA SER A 18 1.64 8.18 -3.20
C SER A 18 1.21 9.38 -4.05
N PHE A 19 1.24 10.60 -3.49
CA PHE A 19 0.97 11.83 -4.24
C PHE A 19 2.06 12.10 -5.29
N THR A 20 3.35 11.99 -4.94
CA THR A 20 4.44 12.12 -5.94
C THR A 20 4.31 11.08 -7.05
N CYS A 21 3.94 9.83 -6.73
CA CYS A 21 3.65 8.82 -7.74
C CYS A 21 2.46 9.21 -8.64
N ALA A 22 1.40 9.77 -8.06
CA ALA A 22 0.25 10.25 -8.83
C ALA A 22 0.62 11.39 -9.78
N GLU A 23 1.50 12.31 -9.37
CA GLU A 23 2.00 13.40 -10.23
C GLU A 23 2.83 12.86 -11.40
N LEU A 24 3.71 11.89 -11.15
CA LEU A 24 4.48 11.22 -12.21
C LEU A 24 3.55 10.50 -13.20
N LEU A 25 2.52 9.83 -12.69
CA LEU A 25 1.51 9.17 -13.53
C LEU A 25 0.67 10.17 -14.31
N ARG A 26 0.32 11.32 -13.73
CA ARG A 26 -0.42 12.40 -14.40
C ARG A 26 0.39 12.99 -15.56
N ALA A 27 1.71 13.11 -15.42
CA ALA A 27 2.57 13.64 -16.48
C ALA A 27 2.59 12.74 -17.73
N VAL A 28 2.41 11.43 -17.57
CA VAL A 28 2.38 10.47 -18.69
C VAL A 28 0.96 10.04 -19.09
N CYS A 29 -0.01 10.11 -18.19
CA CYS A 29 -1.40 9.72 -18.38
C CYS A 29 -2.33 10.88 -17.92
N PRO A 30 -2.38 11.99 -18.66
CA PRO A 30 -3.03 13.23 -18.21
C PRO A 30 -4.53 13.09 -17.94
N ASP A 31 -5.21 12.21 -18.68
CA ASP A 31 -6.65 12.00 -18.57
C ASP A 31 -7.04 10.83 -17.65
N ALA A 32 -6.07 10.10 -17.10
CA ALA A 32 -6.37 8.92 -16.29
C ALA A 32 -7.02 9.30 -14.95
N GLU A 33 -8.06 8.58 -14.56
CA GLU A 33 -8.54 8.61 -13.18
C GLU A 33 -7.51 7.90 -12.28
N ILE A 34 -6.87 8.63 -11.37
CA ILE A 34 -5.85 8.10 -10.45
C ILE A 34 -6.48 7.94 -9.07
N ARG A 35 -6.45 6.72 -8.56
CA ARG A 35 -6.93 6.34 -7.22
C ARG A 35 -5.78 5.79 -6.39
N ILE A 36 -5.92 5.86 -5.07
CA ILE A 36 -5.00 5.20 -4.14
C ILE A 36 -5.81 4.23 -3.29
N PHE A 37 -5.32 3.00 -3.18
CA PHE A 37 -5.78 2.02 -2.21
C PHE A 37 -4.62 1.71 -1.28
N ALA A 38 -4.87 1.78 0.02
CA ALA A 38 -3.92 1.33 1.03
C ALA A 38 -4.63 0.51 2.10
N MET A 39 -3.97 -0.55 2.55
CA MET A 39 -4.52 -1.43 3.58
C MET A 39 -4.69 -0.68 4.91
N ILE A 40 -3.74 0.20 5.23
CA ILE A 40 -3.74 0.99 6.46
C ILE A 40 -3.61 2.47 6.10
N ARG A 41 -4.42 3.34 6.72
CA ARG A 41 -4.25 4.81 6.65
C ARG A 41 -3.97 5.35 8.04
N THR A 42 -2.79 5.92 8.25
CA THR A 42 -2.46 6.68 9.45
C THR A 42 -2.46 8.17 9.08
N GLN A 43 -3.28 9.01 9.73
CA GLN A 43 -3.41 10.43 9.37
C GLN A 43 -2.23 11.30 9.87
N GLY A 44 -1.00 10.79 9.82
CA GLY A 44 0.18 11.42 10.43
C GLY A 44 0.29 11.14 11.92
N LEU A 45 0.99 12.02 12.66
CA LEU A 45 1.08 12.01 14.12
C LEU A 45 -0.30 12.34 14.71
N GLN A 46 -1.17 11.34 14.79
CA GLN A 46 -2.26 11.34 15.74
C GLN A 46 -1.68 10.81 17.05
N ASP A 47 -1.87 11.56 18.13
CA ASP A 47 -1.35 11.22 19.47
C ASP A 47 -1.89 9.87 19.99
N ASP A 48 -2.94 9.33 19.36
CA ASP A 48 -3.63 8.08 19.73
C ASP A 48 -3.38 6.89 18.77
N ILE A 49 -2.41 6.95 17.84
CA ILE A 49 -2.01 5.75 17.05
C ILE A 49 -0.85 5.05 17.77
N ASP A 50 -1.14 4.39 18.90
CA ASP A 50 -0.15 3.67 19.69
C ASP A 50 0.23 2.29 19.10
N GLN A 51 -0.63 1.70 18.26
CA GLN A 51 -0.37 0.40 17.61
C GLN A 51 -0.98 0.31 16.20
N ILE A 52 -0.13 -0.03 15.24
CA ILE A 52 -0.52 -0.54 13.92
C ILE A 52 -1.00 -1.97 14.15
N VAL A 53 -2.23 -2.14 14.64
CA VAL A 53 -2.96 -3.39 14.96
C VAL A 53 -2.15 -4.67 14.73
N ASP A 54 -1.64 -5.26 15.82
CA ASP A 54 -1.07 -6.60 15.94
C ASP A 54 -0.38 -7.16 14.68
N PRO A 55 0.85 -6.70 14.35
CA PRO A 55 1.55 -7.17 13.16
C PRO A 55 1.75 -8.68 13.23
N ALA A 56 1.16 -9.37 12.25
CA ALA A 56 1.32 -10.80 12.03
C ALA A 56 2.80 -11.16 11.78
N THR A 57 3.52 -11.43 12.86
CA THR A 57 4.92 -11.87 12.82
C THR A 57 4.96 -13.38 12.60
N GLY A 58 6.00 -13.89 11.95
CA GLY A 58 6.17 -15.32 11.67
C GLY A 58 7.05 -15.60 10.46
N VAL A 59 7.32 -16.87 10.21
CA VAL A 59 8.11 -17.34 9.06
C VAL A 59 7.17 -17.96 8.03
N ILE A 60 7.27 -17.50 6.79
CA ILE A 60 6.56 -18.11 5.65
C ILE A 60 7.53 -19.06 4.95
N VAL A 61 7.19 -20.36 4.94
CA VAL A 61 7.95 -21.40 4.26
C VAL A 61 7.25 -21.79 2.96
N GLY A 62 7.99 -21.76 1.85
CA GLY A 62 7.53 -22.24 0.55
C GLY A 62 7.97 -23.68 0.29
N TYR A 63 7.08 -24.51 -0.24
CA TYR A 63 7.38 -25.89 -0.64
C TYR A 63 7.48 -26.02 -2.17
N PRO A 64 8.28 -26.96 -2.71
CA PRO A 64 8.36 -27.22 -4.15
C PRO A 64 7.01 -27.56 -4.82
N SER A 65 6.02 -27.98 -4.04
CA SER A 65 4.64 -28.22 -4.51
C SER A 65 3.85 -26.95 -4.83
N GLY A 66 4.40 -25.76 -4.55
CA GLY A 66 3.70 -24.47 -4.65
C GLY A 66 2.84 -24.14 -3.43
N LYS A 67 2.80 -25.01 -2.42
CA LYS A 67 2.14 -24.71 -1.14
C LYS A 67 3.01 -23.79 -0.28
N THR A 68 2.36 -23.02 0.58
CA THR A 68 3.01 -22.21 1.62
C THR A 68 2.46 -22.59 2.99
N HIS A 69 3.30 -22.46 4.03
CA HIS A 69 2.91 -22.58 5.44
C HIS A 69 3.45 -21.39 6.21
N ARG A 70 2.72 -20.94 7.23
CA ARG A 70 3.13 -19.88 8.13
C ARG A 70 3.33 -20.45 9.53
N ASP A 71 4.53 -20.35 10.06
CA ASP A 71 4.81 -20.54 11.48
C ASP A 71 4.68 -19.17 12.20
N PRO A 72 3.83 -19.06 13.24
CA PRO A 72 3.69 -17.83 14.04
C PRO A 72 5.00 -17.34 14.65
#